data_AF-A0A9D7F1T5-F1
#
_entry.id   AF-A0A9D7F1T5-F1
#
_cell.length_a   1.000
_cell.length_b   1.000
_cell.length_c   1.000
_cell.angle_alpha   90.00
_cell.angle_beta   90.00
_cell.angle_gamma   90.00
#
_symmetry.space_group_name_H-M   'P 1'
#
loop_
_entity.id
_entity.type
_entity.pdbx_description
1 polymer ?
#
loop_
_entity_poly.entity_id
_entity_poly.type
_entity_poly.pdbx_seq_one_letter_code
_entity_poly.pdbx_strand_id
1 'polypeptide(L)'
;MHSAICNRISNEEAGISASSIDTDSEARFFHSLQDSFPSDSVMNLPLTEGHYLQVRIVKNELHLDLLTVQHFDVVALNNSTDLCLAVYDTLGRVLPDAVLDIDGRRIPFDPKSQSYRLPKTNRKGLLRATHGGMTAWYNLNRHWNNPAVKRMVNQPPLRYVYRPLKIAGRASANMTVSLIKGRYSWAADRVDAFSYLFSTPPPATAIRRPLFRLNTADTSCSTNRNTFRAIPSG
;
A
#
# COMPACT_ATOMS: atom_id res chain seq x y z
N MET A 1 -26.40 -19.35 -16.07
CA MET A 1 -26.32 -18.56 -14.83
C MET A 1 -24.98 -18.88 -14.20
N HIS A 2 -24.11 -17.89 -14.03
CA HIS A 2 -22.83 -18.13 -13.37
C HIS A 2 -23.07 -18.05 -11.86
N SER A 3 -22.69 -19.08 -11.12
CA SER A 3 -22.69 -19.08 -9.67
C SER A 3 -21.36 -18.55 -9.15
N ALA A 4 -21.44 -17.85 -8.04
CA ALA A 4 -20.31 -17.53 -7.19
C ALA A 4 -20.38 -18.39 -5.93
N ILE A 5 -19.22 -18.79 -5.43
CA ILE A 5 -19.08 -19.70 -4.30
C ILE A 5 -18.27 -18.99 -3.22
N CYS A 6 -18.70 -19.10 -1.97
CA CYS A 6 -17.97 -18.59 -0.81
C CYS A 6 -17.50 -19.76 0.06
N ASN A 7 -16.20 -19.85 0.29
CA ASN A 7 -15.60 -20.87 1.16
C ASN A 7 -14.96 -20.21 2.37
N ARG A 8 -15.08 -20.83 3.55
CA ARG A 8 -14.38 -20.38 4.74
C ARG A 8 -12.96 -20.95 4.74
N ILE A 9 -11.98 -20.13 5.09
CA ILE A 9 -10.57 -20.53 5.17
C ILE A 9 -9.98 -20.21 6.55
N SER A 10 -8.88 -20.87 6.90
CA SER A 10 -8.16 -20.62 8.14
C SER A 10 -7.26 -19.37 8.07
N ASN A 11 -6.83 -18.86 9.23
CA ASN A 11 -5.96 -17.68 9.31
C ASN A 11 -4.60 -17.88 8.62
N GLU A 12 -4.09 -19.10 8.62
CA GLU A 12 -2.82 -19.45 7.97
C GLU A 12 -2.96 -19.46 6.44
N GLU A 13 -4.02 -20.09 5.94
CA GLU A 13 -4.35 -20.13 4.51
C GLU A 13 -4.63 -18.72 3.96
N ALA A 14 -5.35 -17.90 4.73
CA ALA A 14 -5.58 -16.50 4.39
C ALA A 14 -4.27 -15.71 4.24
N GLY A 15 -3.24 -16.04 5.02
CA GLY A 15 -1.92 -15.43 4.88
C GLY A 15 -1.21 -15.80 3.58
N ILE A 16 -1.39 -17.05 3.13
CA ILE A 16 -0.84 -17.53 1.85
C ILE A 16 -1.53 -16.80 0.71
N SER A 17 -2.87 -16.79 0.68
CA SER A 17 -3.65 -16.09 -0.35
C SER A 17 -3.39 -14.57 -0.37
N ALA A 18 -3.22 -13.94 0.79
CA ALA A 18 -2.91 -12.51 0.86
C ALA A 18 -1.52 -12.16 0.28
N SER A 19 -0.58 -13.10 0.29
CA SER A 19 0.76 -12.90 -0.27
C SER A 19 0.80 -13.06 -1.79
N SER A 20 0.06 -14.04 -2.32
CA SER A 20 -0.05 -14.36 -3.73
C SER A 20 -1.34 -15.12 -3.98
N ILE A 21 -2.16 -14.62 -4.91
CA ILE A 21 -3.35 -15.34 -5.39
C ILE A 21 -2.95 -16.12 -6.63
N ASP A 22 -2.77 -17.43 -6.46
CA ASP A 22 -2.49 -18.37 -7.55
C ASP A 22 -3.57 -19.45 -7.56
N THR A 23 -4.24 -19.63 -8.70
CA THR A 23 -5.37 -20.57 -8.83
C THR A 23 -5.01 -22.01 -8.45
N ASP A 24 -3.81 -22.47 -8.80
CA ASP A 24 -3.36 -23.85 -8.55
C ASP A 24 -3.11 -24.13 -7.06
N SER A 25 -2.65 -23.12 -6.30
CA SER A 25 -2.40 -23.26 -4.87
C SER A 25 -3.70 -23.17 -4.06
N GLU A 26 -4.61 -22.28 -4.48
CA GLU A 26 -5.87 -22.03 -3.80
C GLU A 26 -6.90 -23.14 -3.97
N ALA A 27 -6.74 -24.01 -4.98
CA ALA A 27 -7.54 -25.22 -5.15
C ALA A 27 -7.61 -26.09 -3.87
N ARG A 28 -6.58 -26.03 -3.03
CA ARG A 28 -6.47 -26.78 -1.77
C ARG A 28 -7.32 -26.19 -0.63
N PHE A 29 -7.67 -24.91 -0.73
CA PHE A 29 -8.41 -24.19 0.30
C PHE A 29 -9.95 -24.35 0.14
N PHE A 30 -10.42 -25.01 -0.92
CA PHE A 30 -11.84 -25.28 -1.18
C PHE A 30 -12.38 -26.50 -0.43
N HIS A 31 -12.16 -26.59 0.88
CA HIS A 31 -12.64 -27.70 1.69
C HIS A 31 -13.87 -27.36 2.54
N SER A 32 -14.15 -26.07 2.80
CA SER A 32 -15.30 -25.63 3.61
C SER A 32 -16.22 -24.69 2.85
N LEU A 33 -17.17 -25.28 2.11
CA LEU A 33 -18.22 -24.53 1.41
C LEU A 33 -19.19 -23.90 2.42
N GLN A 34 -19.30 -22.57 2.40
CA GLN A 34 -20.24 -21.84 3.25
C GLN A 34 -21.57 -21.61 2.53
N ASP A 35 -21.53 -21.07 1.31
CA ASP A 35 -22.74 -20.82 0.51
C ASP A 35 -22.42 -20.64 -0.99
N SER A 36 -23.46 -20.70 -1.82
CA SER A 36 -23.44 -20.43 -3.26
C SER A 36 -24.51 -19.40 -3.62
N PHE A 37 -24.14 -18.37 -4.36
CA PHE A 37 -25.04 -17.29 -4.76
C PHE A 37 -24.88 -16.97 -6.25
N PRO A 38 -25.90 -16.38 -6.91
CA PRO A 38 -25.75 -15.97 -8.30
C PRO A 38 -24.69 -14.86 -8.42
N SER A 39 -23.79 -14.99 -9.39
CA SER A 39 -22.66 -14.06 -9.62
C SER A 39 -23.11 -12.61 -9.87
N ASP A 40 -24.35 -12.44 -10.36
CA ASP A 40 -24.96 -11.14 -10.67
C ASP A 40 -25.51 -10.41 -9.42
N SER A 41 -25.46 -11.03 -8.24
CA SER A 41 -25.96 -10.47 -6.98
C SER A 41 -24.84 -9.95 -6.09
N VAL A 42 -25.09 -8.82 -5.41
CA VAL A 42 -24.20 -8.31 -4.35
C VAL A 42 -24.30 -9.25 -3.15
N MET A 43 -23.15 -9.71 -2.66
CA MET A 43 -23.06 -10.60 -1.50
C MET A 43 -23.64 -9.90 -0.25
N ASN A 44 -24.87 -10.25 0.11
CA ASN A 44 -25.60 -9.73 1.27
C ASN A 44 -25.79 -10.82 2.35
N LEU A 45 -24.75 -11.62 2.60
CA LEU A 45 -24.81 -12.65 3.63
C LEU A 45 -24.34 -12.08 4.98
N PRO A 46 -25.02 -12.39 6.10
CA PRO A 46 -24.49 -12.10 7.43
C PRO A 46 -23.32 -13.05 7.71
N LEU A 47 -22.11 -12.64 7.33
CA LEU A 47 -20.88 -13.38 7.58
C LEU A 47 -20.39 -13.10 9.00
N THR A 48 -20.02 -14.17 9.70
CA THR A 48 -19.30 -14.07 10.97
C THR A 48 -17.87 -13.57 10.73
N GLU A 49 -17.18 -13.15 11.79
CA GLU A 49 -15.76 -12.83 11.72
C GLU A 49 -14.94 -14.01 11.16
N GLY A 50 -14.04 -13.72 10.23
CA GLY A 50 -13.20 -14.73 9.60
C GLY A 50 -12.72 -14.36 8.21
N HIS A 51 -12.05 -15.32 7.58
CA HIS A 51 -11.57 -15.22 6.21
C HIS A 51 -12.40 -16.09 5.29
N TYR A 52 -12.70 -15.55 4.12
CA TYR A 52 -13.54 -16.16 3.13
C TYR A 52 -12.91 -16.01 1.76
N LEU A 53 -12.91 -17.08 0.99
CA LEU A 53 -12.47 -17.08 -0.39
C LEU A 53 -13.70 -17.10 -1.29
N GLN A 54 -13.89 -16.03 -2.05
CA GLN A 54 -14.95 -15.89 -3.02
C GLN A 54 -14.44 -16.29 -4.40
N VAL A 55 -15.13 -17.25 -5.01
CA VAL A 55 -14.85 -17.75 -6.36
C VAL A 55 -15.98 -17.34 -7.27
N ARG A 56 -15.67 -16.71 -8.40
CA ARG A 56 -16.69 -16.37 -9.42
C ARG A 56 -16.12 -16.55 -10.82
N ILE A 57 -16.97 -16.99 -11.73
CA ILE A 57 -16.62 -17.08 -13.15
C ILE A 57 -17.23 -15.87 -13.85
N VAL A 58 -16.39 -15.03 -14.44
CA VAL A 58 -16.80 -13.84 -15.20
C VAL A 58 -16.21 -13.94 -16.58
N LYS A 59 -17.05 -13.94 -17.63
CA LYS A 59 -16.61 -13.99 -19.03
C LYS A 59 -15.61 -15.12 -19.34
N ASN A 60 -15.84 -16.30 -18.75
CA ASN A 60 -14.97 -17.48 -18.89
C ASN A 60 -13.59 -17.36 -18.21
N GLU A 61 -13.42 -16.37 -17.33
CA GLU A 61 -12.26 -16.23 -16.45
C GLU A 61 -12.65 -16.54 -15.01
N LEU A 62 -11.78 -17.27 -14.31
CA LEU A 62 -11.95 -17.56 -12.89
C LEU A 62 -11.37 -16.39 -12.08
N HIS A 63 -12.21 -15.77 -11.25
CA HIS A 63 -11.80 -14.74 -10.31
C HIS A 63 -11.87 -15.30 -8.89
N LEU A 64 -10.79 -15.03 -8.15
CA LEU A 64 -10.62 -15.40 -6.76
C LEU A 64 -10.41 -14.11 -5.97
N ASP A 65 -11.33 -13.83 -5.06
CA ASP A 65 -11.32 -12.65 -4.22
C ASP A 65 -11.25 -13.08 -2.74
N LEU A 66 -10.27 -12.56 -2.01
CA LEU A 66 -10.12 -12.81 -0.58
C LEU A 66 -10.94 -11.78 0.20
N LEU A 67 -11.97 -12.23 0.90
CA LEU A 67 -12.81 -11.42 1.77
C LEU A 67 -12.43 -11.67 3.23
N THR A 68 -12.10 -10.60 3.96
CA THR A 68 -11.81 -10.69 5.40
C THR A 68 -12.83 -9.87 6.19
N VAL A 69 -13.55 -10.52 7.10
CA VAL A 69 -14.52 -9.89 8.01
C VAL A 69 -13.90 -9.78 9.39
N GLN A 70 -13.72 -8.55 9.88
CA GLN A 70 -12.99 -8.24 11.10
C GLN A 70 -13.56 -6.98 11.77
N HIS A 71 -13.35 -6.85 13.09
CA HIS A 71 -13.83 -5.72 13.89
C HIS A 71 -12.77 -4.66 14.21
N PHE A 72 -11.67 -4.61 13.46
CA PHE A 72 -10.65 -3.58 13.61
C PHE A 72 -10.15 -3.13 12.25
N ASP A 73 -9.59 -1.93 12.18
CA ASP A 73 -8.99 -1.35 10.98
C ASP A 73 -7.57 -0.89 11.29
N VAL A 74 -6.65 -1.05 10.34
CA VAL A 74 -5.26 -0.60 10.50
C VAL A 74 -4.99 0.52 9.51
N VAL A 75 -4.59 1.66 10.05
CA VAL A 75 -4.34 2.88 9.27
C VAL A 75 -2.86 3.24 9.35
N ALA A 76 -2.24 3.45 8.19
CA ALA A 76 -0.90 3.99 8.14
C ALA A 76 -0.92 5.51 8.30
N LEU A 77 -0.32 5.98 9.39
CA LEU A 77 -0.12 7.41 9.62
C LEU A 77 1.03 7.89 8.75
N ASN A 78 0.79 8.95 7.97
CA ASN A 78 1.80 9.48 7.06
C ASN A 78 2.92 10.21 7.84
N ASN A 79 4.02 9.50 8.08
CA ASN A 79 5.24 10.07 8.62
C ASN A 79 6.42 9.80 7.68
N SER A 80 7.04 10.84 7.13
CA SER A 80 8.07 10.72 6.08
C SER A 80 9.33 9.92 6.51
N THR A 81 9.61 9.85 7.82
CA THR A 81 10.82 9.21 8.36
C THR A 81 10.56 7.87 9.04
N ASP A 82 9.45 7.74 9.75
CA ASP A 82 9.14 6.56 10.56
C ASP A 82 7.90 5.85 10.02
N LEU A 83 7.83 4.55 10.26
CA LEU A 83 6.61 3.80 10.05
C LEU A 83 5.75 3.96 11.30
N CYS A 84 4.57 4.56 11.14
CA CYS A 84 3.58 4.75 12.19
C CYS A 84 2.26 4.12 11.73
N LEU A 85 1.76 3.16 12.51
CA LEU A 85 0.50 2.46 12.25
C LEU A 85 -0.43 2.68 13.46
N ALA A 86 -1.70 2.95 13.21
CA ALA A 86 -2.71 3.03 14.25
C ALA A 86 -3.75 1.94 14.00
N VAL A 87 -4.11 1.20 15.04
CA VAL A 87 -5.15 0.18 14.99
C VAL A 87 -6.39 0.75 15.67
N TYR A 88 -7.50 0.75 14.96
CA TYR A 88 -8.77 1.31 15.41
C TYR A 88 -9.84 0.23 15.51
N ASP A 89 -10.71 0.36 16.50
CA ASP A 89 -11.93 -0.43 16.61
C ASP A 89 -12.96 0.07 15.59
N THR A 90 -14.02 -0.70 15.39
CA THR A 90 -15.29 -0.26 14.79
C THR A 90 -15.81 1.06 15.38
N LEU A 91 -15.54 1.32 16.68
CA LEU A 91 -15.90 2.56 17.39
C LEU A 91 -14.86 3.69 17.23
N GLY A 92 -13.79 3.49 16.47
CA GLY A 92 -12.72 4.48 16.25
C GLY A 92 -11.77 4.67 17.44
N ARG A 93 -11.82 3.79 18.45
CA ARG A 93 -10.90 3.81 19.60
C ARG A 93 -9.59 3.16 19.21
N VAL A 94 -8.46 3.65 19.73
CA VAL A 94 -7.15 3.02 19.50
C VAL A 94 -7.04 1.74 20.32
N LEU A 95 -6.61 0.64 19.69
CA LEU A 95 -6.32 -0.61 20.37
C LEU A 95 -4.82 -0.72 20.68
N PRO A 96 -4.41 -0.66 21.97
CA PRO A 96 -3.01 -0.85 22.37
C PRO A 96 -2.60 -2.33 22.44
N ASP A 97 -3.57 -3.25 22.52
CA ASP A 97 -3.33 -4.67 22.77
C ASP A 97 -3.15 -5.49 21.48
N ALA A 98 -3.20 -4.85 20.31
CA ALA A 98 -2.96 -5.50 19.04
C ALA A 98 -1.47 -5.88 18.88
N VAL A 99 -1.22 -7.01 18.21
CA VAL A 99 0.13 -7.46 17.85
C VAL A 99 0.31 -7.23 16.36
N LEU A 100 1.21 -6.30 16.02
CA LEU A 100 1.57 -6.00 14.64
C LEU A 100 2.96 -6.54 14.30
N ASP A 101 3.06 -7.33 13.24
CA ASP A 101 4.31 -7.87 12.72
C ASP A 101 4.46 -7.56 11.22
N ILE A 102 5.66 -7.20 10.79
CA ILE A 102 6.00 -7.06 9.36
C ILE A 102 7.14 -8.02 9.05
N ASP A 103 6.89 -8.98 8.16
CA ASP A 103 7.85 -9.99 7.74
C ASP A 103 8.57 -10.64 8.94
N GLY A 104 7.79 -11.00 9.97
CA GLY A 104 8.30 -11.62 11.21
C GLY A 104 8.91 -10.67 12.24
N ARG A 105 8.94 -9.35 12.01
CA ARG A 105 9.40 -8.37 13.01
C ARG A 105 8.23 -7.64 13.67
N ARG A 106 8.15 -7.77 14.99
CA ARG A 106 7.17 -7.08 15.84
C ARG A 106 7.39 -5.57 15.89
N ILE A 107 6.30 -4.82 15.82
CA ILE A 107 6.25 -3.38 15.96
C ILE A 107 5.84 -3.05 17.40
N PRO A 108 6.64 -2.29 18.16
CA PRO A 108 6.27 -1.90 19.51
C PRO A 108 5.21 -0.79 19.48
N PHE A 109 4.31 -0.84 20.47
CA PHE A 109 3.34 0.23 20.72
C PHE A 109 4.02 1.39 21.46
N ASP A 110 3.81 2.62 20.99
CA ASP A 110 4.27 3.85 21.64
C ASP A 110 3.08 4.55 22.33
N PRO A 111 3.00 4.51 23.68
CA PRO A 111 1.86 5.05 24.41
C PRO A 111 1.75 6.57 24.29
N LYS A 112 2.83 7.28 23.96
CA LYS A 112 2.81 8.74 23.81
C LYS A 112 2.08 9.19 22.55
N SER A 113 2.21 8.40 21.48
CA SER A 113 1.61 8.69 20.17
C SER A 113 0.34 7.87 19.91
N GLN A 114 -0.01 6.96 20.82
CA GLN A 114 -1.10 5.98 20.64
C GLN A 114 -0.99 5.26 19.30
N SER A 115 0.24 4.91 18.91
CA SER A 115 0.53 4.31 17.62
C SER A 115 1.66 3.30 17.71
N TYR A 116 1.64 2.32 16.83
CA TYR A 116 2.70 1.35 16.63
C TYR A 116 3.79 1.97 15.76
N ARG A 117 4.98 2.13 16.32
CA ARG A 117 6.06 2.91 15.69
C ARG A 117 7.34 2.10 15.51
N LEU A 118 7.84 2.09 14.27
CA LEU A 118 9.20 1.68 13.96
C LEU A 118 10.02 2.90 13.52
N PRO A 119 10.94 3.40 14.38
CA PRO A 119 11.71 4.60 14.07
C PRO A 119 12.66 4.37 12.90
N LYS A 120 12.84 5.38 12.06
CA LYS A 120 13.79 5.42 10.94
C LYS A 120 13.64 4.29 9.93
N THR A 121 12.52 3.58 9.93
CA THR A 121 12.34 2.39 9.09
C THR A 121 11.31 2.68 7.98
N ASN A 122 11.65 2.31 6.75
CA ASN A 122 10.74 2.40 5.60
C ASN A 122 10.42 1.01 5.07
N ARG A 123 10.09 0.09 5.98
CA ARG A 123 9.74 -1.29 5.61
C ARG A 123 8.45 -1.28 4.81
N LYS A 124 8.46 -2.13 3.80
CA LYS A 124 7.30 -2.54 2.99
C LYS A 124 7.18 -4.04 3.17
N GLY A 125 6.02 -4.59 2.87
CA GLY A 125 5.81 -6.03 2.97
C GLY A 125 4.43 -6.37 3.50
N LEU A 126 4.27 -7.62 3.90
CA LEU A 126 3.03 -8.14 4.42
C LEU A 126 2.94 -7.80 5.91
N LEU A 127 2.02 -6.92 6.26
CA LEU A 127 1.68 -6.60 7.63
C LEU A 127 0.66 -7.61 8.14
N ARG A 128 1.04 -8.29 9.22
CA ARG A 128 0.19 -9.14 10.01
C ARG A 128 -0.31 -8.36 11.22
N ALA A 129 -1.62 -8.23 11.36
CA ALA A 129 -2.25 -7.56 12.48
C ALA A 129 -3.15 -8.54 13.24
N THR A 130 -2.76 -8.91 14.45
CA THR A 130 -3.49 -9.87 15.28
C THR A 130 -4.15 -9.17 16.45
N HIS A 131 -5.46 -9.36 16.60
CA HIS A 131 -6.24 -8.85 17.72
C HIS A 131 -7.40 -9.81 18.04
N GLY A 132 -7.61 -10.14 19.32
CA GLY A 132 -8.71 -11.02 19.74
C GLY A 132 -8.69 -12.43 19.14
N GLY A 133 -7.51 -12.94 18.72
CA GLY A 133 -7.37 -14.23 18.04
C GLY A 133 -7.61 -14.20 16.53
N MET A 134 -8.09 -13.08 15.98
CA MET A 134 -8.22 -12.85 14.54
C MET A 134 -6.96 -12.20 13.99
N THR A 135 -6.54 -12.61 12.79
CA THR A 135 -5.32 -12.09 12.14
C THR A 135 -5.65 -11.51 10.78
N ALA A 136 -5.51 -10.20 10.63
CA ALA A 136 -5.70 -9.50 9.37
C ALA A 136 -4.36 -9.33 8.63
N TRP A 137 -4.41 -9.45 7.30
CA TRP A 137 -3.26 -9.33 6.42
C TRP A 137 -3.40 -8.09 5.53
N TYR A 138 -2.39 -7.23 5.54
CA TYR A 138 -2.36 -5.99 4.77
C TYR A 138 -1.07 -5.86 3.98
N ASN A 139 -1.16 -5.35 2.76
CA ASN A 139 0.03 -5.06 1.97
C ASN A 139 0.50 -3.62 2.23
N LEU A 140 1.63 -3.47 2.94
CA LEU A 140 2.27 -2.17 3.14
C LEU A 140 3.07 -1.79 1.90
N ASN A 141 2.40 -1.18 0.94
CA ASN A 141 3.07 -0.59 -0.21
C ASN A 141 3.23 0.92 -0.05
N ARG A 142 4.45 1.36 0.28
CA ARG A 142 4.79 2.78 0.31
C ARG A 142 5.39 3.24 -1.00
N HIS A 143 4.78 4.21 -1.67
CA HIS A 143 5.34 4.78 -2.91
C HIS A 143 6.63 5.59 -2.64
N TRP A 144 6.73 6.27 -1.49
CA TRP A 144 7.85 7.17 -1.21
C TRP A 144 9.06 6.41 -0.67
N ASN A 145 10.08 6.27 -1.53
CA ASN A 145 11.36 5.71 -1.13
C ASN A 145 12.34 6.83 -0.76
N ASN A 146 12.74 6.90 0.50
CA ASN A 146 13.91 7.68 0.90
C ASN A 146 15.09 6.70 1.06
N PRO A 147 15.92 6.50 0.01
CA PRO A 147 16.92 5.44 0.00
C PRO A 147 17.94 5.63 1.11
N ALA A 148 18.39 4.53 1.70
CA ALA A 148 19.38 4.54 2.78
C ALA A 148 20.64 5.33 2.42
N VAL A 149 21.07 5.27 1.16
CA VAL A 149 22.21 6.03 0.62
C VAL A 149 22.00 7.54 0.73
N LYS A 150 20.82 8.04 0.35
CA LYS A 150 20.48 9.47 0.49
C LYS A 150 20.44 9.90 1.95
N ARG A 151 20.08 9.00 2.87
CA ARG A 151 20.16 9.26 4.31
C ARG A 151 21.60 9.31 4.78
N MET A 152 22.44 8.36 4.35
CA MET A 152 23.86 8.27 4.71
C MET A 152 24.65 9.48 4.21
N VAL A 153 24.48 9.89 2.95
CA VAL A 153 25.17 11.05 2.36
C VAL A 153 24.76 12.37 3.03
N ASN A 154 23.55 12.45 3.58
CA ASN A 154 23.07 13.64 4.30
C ASN A 154 23.42 13.65 5.80
N GLN A 155 24.03 12.58 6.33
CA GLN A 155 24.53 12.55 7.70
C GLN A 155 25.88 13.27 7.79
N PRO A 156 26.16 13.99 8.88
CA PRO A 156 27.53 14.45 9.13
C PRO A 156 28.46 13.23 9.33
N PRO A 157 29.72 13.29 8.87
CA PRO A 157 30.39 14.43 8.22
C PRO A 157 30.21 14.50 6.69
N LEU A 158 29.71 13.43 6.04
CA LEU A 158 29.56 13.33 4.58
C LEU A 158 28.77 14.48 3.94
N ARG A 159 27.79 15.00 4.68
CA ARG A 159 26.99 16.18 4.29
C ARG A 159 27.85 17.38 3.89
N TYR A 160 28.99 17.59 4.53
CA TYR A 160 29.88 18.73 4.28
C TYR A 160 30.74 18.53 3.02
N VAL A 161 31.12 17.30 2.72
CA VAL A 161 31.93 16.95 1.55
C VAL A 161 31.10 17.02 0.27
N TYR A 162 29.88 16.49 0.28
CA TYR A 162 29.08 16.35 -0.94
C TYR A 162 28.28 17.61 -1.33
N ARG A 163 27.96 18.49 -0.37
CA ARG A 163 27.22 19.75 -0.64
C ARG A 163 27.86 20.64 -1.73
N PRO A 164 29.18 20.96 -1.67
CA PRO A 164 29.80 21.81 -2.70
C PRO A 164 29.82 21.14 -4.08
N LEU A 165 30.13 19.83 -4.16
CA LEU A 165 30.13 19.06 -5.41
C LEU A 165 28.76 19.06 -6.10
N LYS A 166 27.67 18.94 -5.33
CA LYS A 166 26.30 18.98 -5.87
C LYS A 166 25.93 20.34 -6.46
N ILE A 167 26.41 21.44 -5.87
CA ILE A 167 26.16 22.80 -6.35
C ILE A 167 26.91 23.01 -7.68
N ALA A 168 28.18 22.61 -7.74
CA ALA A 168 28.99 22.70 -8.96
C ALA A 168 28.39 21.90 -10.13
N GLY A 169 27.96 20.65 -9.89
CA GLY A 169 27.32 19.84 -10.94
C GLY A 169 25.96 20.37 -11.41
N ARG A 170 25.18 21.03 -10.53
CA ARG A 170 23.92 21.68 -10.93
C ARG A 170 24.14 22.94 -11.76
N ALA A 171 25.19 23.71 -11.46
CA ALA A 171 25.54 24.89 -12.23
C ALA A 171 25.88 24.53 -13.68
N SER A 172 26.67 23.47 -13.90
CA SER A 172 27.01 23.02 -15.26
C SER A 172 25.82 22.43 -16.01
N ALA A 173 24.96 21.66 -15.34
CA ALA A 173 23.74 21.12 -15.96
C ALA A 173 22.72 22.21 -16.36
N ASN A 174 22.54 23.23 -15.53
CA ASN A 174 21.68 24.37 -15.88
C ASN A 174 22.26 25.20 -17.03
N MET A 175 23.60 25.30 -17.11
CA MET A 175 24.29 25.99 -18.20
C MET A 175 24.18 25.22 -19.52
N THR A 176 24.26 23.88 -19.51
CA THR A 176 24.06 23.09 -20.73
C THR A 176 22.61 23.05 -21.16
N VAL A 177 21.64 22.99 -20.23
CA VAL A 177 20.22 23.10 -20.58
C VAL A 177 19.88 24.50 -21.11
N SER A 178 20.48 25.58 -20.60
CA SER A 178 20.29 26.92 -21.17
C SER A 178 20.96 27.09 -22.52
N LEU A 179 22.09 26.43 -22.78
CA LEU A 179 22.75 26.40 -24.08
C LEU A 179 21.99 25.53 -25.11
N ILE A 180 21.38 24.42 -24.68
CA ILE A 180 20.62 23.50 -25.55
C ILE A 180 19.19 24.02 -25.80
N LYS A 181 18.51 24.61 -24.81
CA LYS A 181 17.21 25.28 -25.00
C LYS A 181 17.32 26.67 -25.61
N GLY A 182 18.51 27.28 -25.64
CA GLY A 182 18.81 28.55 -26.30
C GLY A 182 18.65 28.56 -27.82
N ARG A 183 18.10 27.49 -28.42
CA ARG A 183 17.79 27.39 -29.85
C ARG A 183 16.31 27.32 -30.18
N TYR A 184 15.41 27.31 -29.21
CA TYR A 184 13.98 27.49 -29.45
C TYR A 184 13.45 28.73 -28.72
N SER A 185 13.05 29.70 -29.55
CA SER A 185 12.13 30.82 -29.34
C SER A 185 12.49 31.87 -28.28
N TRP A 186 13.07 32.94 -28.80
CA TRP A 186 13.07 34.33 -28.31
C TRP A 186 11.66 34.98 -28.36
N ALA A 187 10.60 34.21 -28.09
CA ALA A 187 9.23 34.67 -28.23
C ALA A 187 8.32 33.93 -27.23
N ALA A 188 8.35 34.38 -25.97
CA ALA A 188 7.21 34.45 -25.05
C ALA A 188 7.74 34.81 -23.65
N ASP A 189 7.47 36.06 -23.24
CA ASP A 189 7.24 36.54 -21.87
C ASP A 189 8.27 36.16 -20.80
N ARG A 190 9.14 37.03 -20.27
CA ARG A 190 9.01 38.42 -19.81
C ARG A 190 7.90 38.71 -18.78
N VAL A 191 7.58 37.77 -17.91
CA VAL A 191 7.18 38.01 -16.50
C VAL A 191 7.44 36.67 -15.77
N ASP A 192 8.48 36.50 -14.95
CA ASP A 192 8.33 36.47 -13.48
C ASP A 192 9.68 36.09 -12.83
N ALA A 193 10.73 36.84 -13.15
CA ALA A 193 12.04 36.65 -12.53
C ALA A 193 12.27 37.63 -11.36
N PHE A 194 11.30 37.77 -10.44
CA PHE A 194 11.50 38.53 -9.19
C PHE A 194 10.58 38.16 -8.00
N SER A 195 9.90 37.02 -8.01
CA SER A 195 8.94 36.64 -6.94
C SER A 195 9.41 35.55 -5.97
N TYR A 196 10.60 34.95 -6.14
CA TYR A 196 11.00 33.78 -5.32
C TYR A 196 11.75 34.10 -4.02
N LEU A 197 11.92 35.37 -3.65
CA LEU A 197 12.60 35.76 -2.40
C LEU A 197 11.65 36.12 -1.24
N PHE A 198 10.35 36.33 -1.49
CA PHE A 198 9.33 36.48 -0.45
C PHE A 198 7.97 35.96 -0.95
N SER A 199 7.76 34.65 -0.92
CA SER A 199 6.40 34.10 -1.02
C SER A 199 5.81 34.04 0.38
N THR A 200 4.81 34.87 0.64
CA THR A 200 3.84 34.68 1.71
C THR A 200 3.35 33.23 1.74
N PRO A 201 3.03 32.66 2.92
CA PRO A 201 2.45 31.32 2.98
C PRO A 201 1.12 31.31 2.19
N PRO A 202 0.85 30.29 1.36
CA PRO A 202 -0.43 30.19 0.69
C PRO A 202 -1.55 30.10 1.74
N PRO A 203 -2.74 30.69 1.48
CA PRO A 203 -3.87 30.56 2.40
C PRO A 203 -4.15 29.08 2.62
N ALA A 204 -4.45 28.75 3.88
CA ALA A 204 -4.70 27.40 4.37
C ALA A 204 -5.78 26.69 3.53
N THR A 205 -5.36 26.10 2.43
CA THR A 205 -6.18 25.22 1.63
C THR A 205 -6.23 23.95 2.44
N ALA A 206 -7.39 23.65 3.00
CA ALA A 206 -7.64 22.45 3.77
C ALA A 206 -7.25 21.24 2.92
N ILE A 207 -6.01 20.78 3.09
CA ILE A 207 -5.55 19.49 2.59
C ILE A 207 -6.42 18.50 3.35
N ARG A 208 -7.48 18.04 2.70
CA ARG A 208 -8.16 16.79 3.09
C ARG A 208 -7.05 15.76 3.12
N ARG A 209 -6.56 15.47 4.32
CA ARG A 209 -5.58 14.42 4.56
C ARG A 209 -6.20 13.15 3.99
N PRO A 210 -5.63 12.51 2.95
CA PRO A 210 -5.96 11.13 2.73
C PRO A 210 -5.39 10.40 3.95
N LEU A 211 -6.27 10.03 4.89
CA LEU A 211 -6.02 8.87 5.72
C LEU A 211 -5.78 7.76 4.70
N PHE A 212 -4.52 7.36 4.54
CA PHE A 212 -4.18 6.15 3.81
C PHE A 212 -4.74 5.01 4.65
N ARG A 213 -6.01 4.69 4.40
CA ARG A 213 -6.56 3.40 4.77
C ARG A 213 -5.63 2.39 4.13
N LEU A 214 -5.05 1.51 4.94
CA LEU A 214 -4.36 0.39 4.35
C LEU A 214 -5.43 -0.34 3.56
N ASN A 215 -5.19 -0.53 2.27
CA ASN A 215 -5.99 -1.50 1.57
C ASN A 215 -5.74 -2.81 2.34
N THR A 216 -6.81 -3.44 2.82
CA THR A 216 -6.85 -4.90 2.97
C THR A 216 -6.25 -5.49 1.69
N ALA A 217 -5.78 -6.73 1.70
CA ALA A 217 -5.35 -7.38 0.46
C ALA A 217 -6.52 -7.59 -0.55
N ASP A 218 -7.29 -6.54 -0.86
CA ASP A 218 -8.10 -6.36 -2.04
C ASP A 218 -7.13 -6.21 -3.21
N THR A 219 -6.69 -7.35 -3.75
CA THR A 219 -6.19 -7.46 -5.11
C THR A 219 -7.34 -7.19 -6.08
N SER A 220 -7.79 -5.94 -6.13
CA SER A 220 -8.49 -5.42 -7.30
C SER A 220 -7.50 -5.47 -8.47
N CYS A 221 -7.71 -6.48 -9.29
CA CYS A 221 -7.06 -6.81 -10.54
C CYS A 221 -6.49 -5.57 -11.28
N SER A 222 -5.18 -5.31 -11.12
CA SER A 222 -4.46 -4.50 -12.09
C SER A 222 -4.14 -5.39 -13.28
N THR A 223 -4.83 -5.13 -14.38
CA THR A 223 -4.65 -5.69 -15.71
C THR A 223 -3.20 -6.06 -16.01
N ASN A 224 -2.88 -7.35 -15.96
CA ASN A 224 -1.72 -7.90 -16.65
C ASN A 224 -2.21 -8.96 -17.63
N ARG A 225 -2.23 -8.58 -18.91
CA ARG A 225 -2.62 -9.45 -20.02
C ARG A 225 -1.58 -10.55 -20.17
N ASN A 226 -1.84 -11.72 -19.60
CA ASN A 226 -1.18 -12.95 -20.04
C ASN A 226 -2.19 -13.79 -20.82
N THR A 227 -2.25 -13.51 -22.12
CA THR A 227 -2.90 -14.37 -23.12
C THR A 227 -2.13 -15.68 -23.21
N PHE A 228 -2.66 -16.76 -22.64
CA PHE A 228 -2.27 -18.12 -23.03
C PHE A 228 -3.27 -18.64 -24.07
N ARG A 229 -2.81 -18.76 -25.32
CA ARG A 229 -3.52 -19.47 -26.39
C ARG A 229 -3.54 -20.97 -26.06
N ALA A 230 -4.73 -21.56 -26.12
CA ALA A 230 -4.91 -23.00 -26.12
C ALA A 230 -4.26 -23.63 -27.37
N ILE A 231 -3.53 -24.73 -27.18
CA ILE A 231 -3.14 -25.66 -28.24
C ILE A 231 -4.33 -26.64 -28.41
N PRO A 232 -4.84 -26.89 -29.63
CA PRO A 232 -5.95 -27.79 -29.84
C PRO A 232 -5.54 -29.26 -29.64
N SER A 233 -6.47 -30.00 -29.05
CA SER A 233 -6.49 -31.46 -28.90
C SER A 233 -6.38 -32.19 -30.24
N GLY A 234 -5.55 -33.23 -30.28
CA GLY A 234 -5.71 -34.37 -31.18
C GLY A 234 -6.36 -35.53 -30.44
#